data_AF-A0A1G2DQ76-F1
#
_entry.id   AF-A0A1G2DQ76-F1
#
_cell.length_a   1.000
_cell.length_b   1.000
_cell.length_c   1.000
_cell.angle_alpha   90.00
_cell.angle_beta   90.00
_cell.angle_gamma   90.00
#
_symmetry.space_group_name_H-M   'P 1'
#
loop_
_entity.id
_entity.type
_entity.pdbx_description
1 polymer ?
#
loop_
_entity_poly.entity_id
_entity_poly.type
_entity_poly.pdbx_seq_one_letter_code
_entity_poly.pdbx_strand_id
1 'polypeptide(L)'
;MLVGKVGESVVLHEMAEAALSDVYPEILREKALKAIGAPKITLTKLAHGNPLGFKAEVTLLPEVVLPNYKEIAKKIVAAPDEPILVTGEETENVLTDLRKNWGKTEAKDTRQETRDKRQGDEEKETETPLPELTDAFAGKIGGFKTVAELRAKIAENLKEEKIARQKEKKRVTLIDELLAKTPFPVPEMLEEAEKERMMAEFKGNITRMGVAPDEYFLKLKKTEAEMKKEWTETAQKKVRIQIILDEIGGKENLVPEEKEVQAEAERIMKAFPGADLARARAYVEGILSNEKVFAFLEGQGGNKTY
;
A
#
# COMPACT_ATOMS: atom_id res chain seq x y z
N MET A 1 -40.00 -29.79 -18.56
CA MET A 1 -39.11 -28.77 -19.14
C MET A 1 -38.97 -27.61 -18.16
N LEU A 2 -37.75 -27.17 -17.84
CA LEU A 2 -37.45 -26.09 -16.89
C LEU A 2 -38.19 -24.77 -17.21
N VAL A 3 -38.39 -24.49 -18.50
CA VAL A 3 -39.11 -23.31 -19.02
C VAL A 3 -40.54 -23.18 -18.45
N GLY A 4 -41.25 -24.30 -18.26
CA GLY A 4 -42.61 -24.28 -17.71
C GLY A 4 -42.70 -24.03 -16.19
N LYS A 5 -41.57 -24.04 -15.47
CA LYS A 5 -41.52 -23.79 -14.01
C LYS A 5 -40.91 -22.43 -13.64
N VAL A 6 -40.04 -21.88 -14.48
CA VAL A 6 -39.24 -20.66 -14.18
C VAL A 6 -39.62 -19.48 -15.09
N GLY A 7 -40.33 -19.74 -16.20
CA GLY A 7 -40.75 -18.71 -17.16
C GLY A 7 -39.69 -18.45 -18.24
N GLU A 8 -40.14 -18.31 -19.48
CA GLU A 8 -39.27 -18.15 -20.66
C GLU A 8 -38.37 -16.91 -20.58
N SER A 9 -38.88 -15.81 -20.04
CA SER A 9 -38.12 -14.56 -19.86
C SER A 9 -36.88 -14.75 -18.97
N VAL A 10 -37.02 -15.48 -17.86
CA VAL A 10 -35.90 -15.73 -16.93
C VAL A 10 -34.84 -16.60 -17.61
N VAL A 11 -35.28 -17.62 -18.35
CA VAL A 11 -34.36 -18.49 -19.11
C VAL A 11 -33.62 -17.68 -20.17
N LEU A 12 -34.30 -16.81 -20.91
CA LEU A 12 -33.66 -15.96 -21.92
C LEU A 12 -32.68 -14.97 -21.30
N HIS A 13 -32.99 -14.41 -20.13
CA HIS A 13 -32.09 -13.48 -19.42
C HIS A 13 -30.82 -14.19 -18.96
N GLU A 14 -30.95 -15.36 -18.33
CA GLU A 14 -29.81 -16.19 -17.89
C GLU A 14 -28.93 -16.61 -19.08
N MET A 15 -29.56 -17.02 -20.19
CA MET A 15 -28.85 -17.35 -21.43
C MET A 15 -28.10 -16.15 -22.01
N ALA A 16 -28.70 -14.95 -21.93
CA ALA A 16 -28.05 -13.73 -22.39
C ALA A 16 -26.87 -13.34 -21.50
N GLU A 17 -26.99 -13.43 -20.18
CA GLU A 17 -25.89 -13.17 -19.25
C GLU A 17 -24.72 -14.14 -19.47
N ALA A 18 -25.00 -15.44 -19.58
CA ALA A 18 -23.99 -16.45 -19.87
C ALA A 18 -23.27 -16.17 -21.20
N ALA A 19 -24.04 -15.90 -22.27
CA ALA A 19 -23.46 -15.57 -23.57
C ALA A 19 -22.59 -14.30 -23.53
N LEU A 20 -23.00 -13.28 -22.77
CA LEU A 20 -22.24 -12.05 -22.62
C LEU A 20 -20.96 -12.25 -21.81
N SER A 21 -20.98 -13.10 -20.79
CA SER A 21 -19.79 -13.46 -20.01
C SER A 21 -18.69 -14.07 -20.88
N ASP A 22 -19.07 -14.84 -21.90
CA ASP A 22 -18.11 -15.47 -22.82
C ASP A 22 -17.65 -14.52 -23.92
N VAL A 23 -18.60 -13.79 -24.53
CA VAL A 23 -18.33 -12.95 -25.72
C VAL A 23 -17.64 -11.63 -25.35
N TYR A 24 -17.97 -11.03 -24.20
CA TYR A 24 -17.44 -9.72 -23.84
C TYR A 24 -15.90 -9.70 -23.71
N PRO A 25 -15.24 -10.67 -23.03
CA PRO A 25 -13.77 -10.76 -23.01
C PRO A 25 -13.15 -10.91 -24.41
N GLU A 26 -13.81 -11.62 -25.32
CA GLU A 26 -13.34 -11.77 -26.70
C GLU A 26 -13.39 -10.43 -27.46
N ILE A 27 -14.47 -9.66 -27.31
CA ILE A 27 -14.60 -8.32 -27.90
C ILE A 27 -13.47 -7.40 -27.43
N LEU A 28 -13.15 -7.43 -26.12
CA LEU A 28 -12.05 -6.63 -25.58
C LEU A 28 -10.71 -7.05 -26.19
N ARG A 29 -10.46 -8.36 -26.32
CA ARG A 29 -9.22 -8.90 -26.88
C ARG A 29 -9.07 -8.56 -28.37
N GLU A 30 -10.11 -8.79 -29.17
CA GLU A 30 -10.10 -8.52 -30.61
C GLU A 30 -9.82 -7.05 -30.91
N LYS A 31 -10.39 -6.15 -30.10
CA LYS A 31 -10.21 -4.71 -30.25
C LYS A 31 -9.03 -4.15 -29.46
N ALA A 32 -8.26 -5.00 -28.79
CA ALA A 32 -7.15 -4.61 -27.90
C ALA A 32 -7.53 -3.52 -26.87
N LEU A 33 -8.75 -3.59 -26.34
CA LEU A 33 -9.27 -2.61 -25.39
C LEU A 33 -8.88 -2.98 -23.95
N LYS A 34 -8.11 -2.11 -23.30
CA LYS A 34 -7.82 -2.21 -21.87
C LYS A 34 -8.99 -1.64 -21.06
N ALA A 35 -10.01 -2.45 -20.81
CA ALA A 35 -11.18 -2.06 -20.03
C ALA A 35 -10.88 -2.05 -18.51
N ILE A 36 -11.48 -1.09 -17.80
CA ILE A 36 -11.45 -0.96 -16.35
C ILE A 36 -12.83 -1.31 -15.81
N GLY A 37 -12.87 -2.29 -14.91
CA GLY A 37 -14.10 -2.74 -14.26
C GLY A 37 -15.04 -3.52 -15.17
N ALA A 38 -16.17 -3.93 -14.60
CA ALA A 38 -17.22 -4.61 -15.35
C ALA A 38 -18.01 -3.61 -16.22
N PRO A 39 -18.44 -3.99 -17.44
CA PRO A 39 -19.27 -3.14 -18.27
C PRO A 39 -20.67 -2.98 -17.69
N LYS A 40 -21.27 -1.82 -17.90
CA LYS A 40 -22.71 -1.65 -17.74
C LYS A 40 -23.41 -2.16 -19.00
N ILE A 41 -24.09 -3.29 -18.87
CA ILE A 41 -24.83 -3.91 -19.97
C ILE A 41 -26.29 -3.43 -19.97
N THR A 42 -26.77 -3.01 -21.13
CA THR A 42 -28.19 -2.80 -21.41
C THR A 42 -28.62 -3.72 -22.55
N LEU A 43 -29.55 -4.64 -22.30
CA LEU A 43 -30.12 -5.48 -23.34
C LEU A 43 -31.06 -4.64 -24.23
N THR A 44 -30.79 -4.60 -25.53
CA THR A 44 -31.60 -3.87 -26.52
C THR A 44 -32.57 -4.80 -27.25
N LYS A 45 -32.25 -6.09 -27.35
CA LYS A 45 -33.13 -7.10 -27.97
C LYS A 45 -32.94 -8.45 -27.29
N LEU A 46 -34.02 -8.98 -26.73
CA LEU A 46 -34.06 -10.31 -26.11
C LEU A 46 -35.38 -11.00 -26.47
N ALA A 47 -35.35 -11.88 -27.48
CA ALA A 47 -36.51 -12.64 -27.93
C ALA A 47 -36.07 -13.99 -28.51
N HIS A 48 -36.89 -15.02 -28.30
CA HIS A 48 -36.63 -16.35 -28.85
C HIS A 48 -36.45 -16.30 -30.38
N GLY A 49 -35.50 -17.07 -30.90
CA GLY A 49 -35.18 -17.16 -32.33
C GLY A 49 -34.56 -15.88 -32.94
N ASN A 50 -34.31 -14.84 -32.15
CA ASN A 50 -33.67 -13.61 -32.61
C ASN A 50 -32.24 -13.49 -32.08
N PRO A 51 -31.33 -12.83 -32.81
CA PRO A 51 -30.02 -12.46 -32.28
C PRO A 51 -30.16 -11.59 -31.03
N LEU A 52 -29.31 -11.85 -30.04
CA LEU A 52 -29.16 -11.04 -28.84
C LEU A 52 -28.61 -9.66 -29.21
N GLY A 53 -29.31 -8.61 -28.81
CA GLY A 53 -28.85 -7.23 -28.94
C GLY A 53 -28.50 -6.66 -27.57
N PHE A 54 -27.33 -6.04 -27.44
CA PHE A 54 -26.91 -5.37 -26.22
C PHE A 54 -26.07 -4.13 -26.50
N LYS A 55 -26.04 -3.21 -25.54
CA LYS A 55 -25.10 -2.09 -25.45
C LYS A 55 -24.24 -2.30 -24.21
N ALA A 56 -22.93 -2.23 -24.36
CA ALA A 56 -21.97 -2.25 -23.25
C ALA A 56 -21.32 -0.87 -23.11
N GLU A 57 -21.41 -0.29 -21.92
CA GLU A 57 -20.67 0.92 -21.55
C GLU A 57 -19.54 0.51 -20.60
N VAL A 58 -18.30 0.84 -20.94
CA VAL A 58 -17.13 0.50 -20.13
C VAL A 58 -16.12 1.64 -20.14
N THR A 59 -15.45 1.81 -19.02
CA THR A 59 -14.34 2.75 -18.86
C THR A 59 -13.08 2.12 -19.45
N LEU A 60 -12.37 2.84 -20.31
CA LEU A 60 -11.09 2.38 -20.85
C LEU A 60 -9.93 3.00 -20.09
N LEU A 61 -8.83 2.24 -19.95
CA LEU A 61 -7.55 2.76 -19.49
C LEU A 61 -7.06 3.80 -20.51
N PRO A 62 -6.64 5.00 -20.07
CA PRO A 62 -6.14 6.02 -20.97
C PRO A 62 -4.86 5.53 -21.66
N GLU A 63 -4.61 6.01 -22.88
CA GLU A 63 -3.32 5.83 -23.51
C GLU A 63 -2.26 6.67 -22.79
N VAL A 64 -1.17 6.02 -22.39
CA VAL A 64 -0.08 6.63 -21.62
C VAL A 64 1.15 6.72 -22.51
N VAL A 65 1.55 7.94 -22.87
CA VAL A 65 2.77 8.18 -23.64
C VAL A 65 3.93 8.35 -22.66
N LEU A 66 4.65 7.26 -22.40
CA LEU A 66 5.80 7.30 -21.50
C LEU A 66 6.97 8.13 -22.08
N PRO A 67 7.61 8.99 -21.27
CA PRO A 67 8.82 9.69 -21.65
C PRO A 67 10.01 8.72 -21.70
N ASN A 68 11.22 9.23 -21.96
CA ASN A 68 12.44 8.43 -21.81
C ASN A 68 12.78 8.23 -20.32
N TYR A 69 12.05 7.32 -19.67
CA TYR A 69 12.20 7.00 -18.25
C TYR A 69 13.59 6.45 -17.89
N LYS A 70 14.29 5.80 -18.83
CA LYS A 70 15.65 5.29 -18.61
C LYS A 70 16.65 6.43 -18.42
N GLU A 71 16.60 7.45 -19.28
CA GLU A 71 17.46 8.64 -19.15
C GLU A 71 17.10 9.48 -17.92
N ILE A 72 15.81 9.61 -17.61
CA ILE A 72 15.35 10.27 -16.37
C ILE A 72 15.95 9.55 -15.15
N ALA A 73 15.80 8.23 -15.08
CA ALA A 73 16.31 7.44 -13.98
C ALA A 73 17.84 7.53 -13.87
N LYS A 74 18.55 7.40 -14.99
CA LYS A 74 20.01 7.54 -15.04
C LYS A 74 20.49 8.89 -14.48
N LYS A 75 19.83 10.00 -14.85
CA LYS A 75 20.15 11.34 -14.32
C LYS A 75 19.95 11.43 -12.81
N ILE A 76 18.86 10.86 -12.29
CA ILE A 76 18.51 10.95 -10.87
C ILE A 76 19.40 10.04 -10.02
N VAL A 77 19.69 8.82 -10.49
CA VAL A 77 20.58 7.88 -9.79
C VAL A 77 22.03 8.40 -9.77
N ALA A 78 22.47 9.03 -10.86
CA ALA A 78 23.80 9.63 -10.95
C ALA A 78 24.01 10.83 -10.01
N ALA A 79 22.94 11.46 -9.52
CA ALA A 79 23.05 12.55 -8.57
C ALA A 79 23.82 12.09 -7.31
N PRO A 80 24.73 12.93 -6.78
CA PRO A 80 25.52 12.59 -5.60
C PRO A 80 24.61 12.39 -4.39
N ASP A 81 24.90 11.34 -3.62
CA ASP A 81 24.21 11.08 -2.36
C ASP A 81 24.71 12.06 -1.29
N GLU A 82 23.81 12.43 -0.37
CA GLU A 82 24.22 13.14 0.84
C GLU A 82 25.18 12.22 1.64
N PRO A 83 26.21 12.76 2.31
CA PRO A 83 27.10 11.92 3.11
C PRO A 83 26.32 11.27 4.26
N ILE A 84 26.32 9.93 4.31
CA ILE A 84 25.70 9.18 5.40
C ILE A 84 26.64 9.21 6.61
N LEU A 85 26.42 10.17 7.49
CA LEU A 85 27.15 10.29 8.74
C LEU A 85 26.21 9.94 9.89
N VAL A 86 26.55 8.93 10.68
CA VAL A 86 25.91 8.65 11.97
C VAL A 86 26.78 9.26 13.05
N THR A 87 26.26 10.25 13.77
CA THR A 87 27.02 10.88 14.85
C THR A 87 26.86 10.12 16.17
N GLY A 88 27.85 10.25 17.05
CA GLY A 88 27.73 9.69 18.41
C GLY A 88 26.55 10.29 19.16
N GLU A 89 26.26 11.57 18.94
CA GLU A 89 25.10 12.26 19.53
C GLU A 89 23.76 11.66 19.08
N GLU A 90 23.59 11.35 17.78
CA GLU A 90 22.39 10.67 17.28
C GLU A 90 22.18 9.30 17.93
N THR A 91 23.28 8.56 18.14
CA THR A 91 23.25 7.25 18.80
C THR A 91 22.82 7.39 20.27
N GLU A 92 23.35 8.37 20.99
CA GLU A 92 22.99 8.63 22.39
C GLU A 92 21.55 9.17 22.53
N ASN A 93 21.06 9.94 21.56
CA ASN A 93 19.67 10.41 21.52
C ASN A 93 18.70 9.22 21.38
N VAL A 94 18.95 8.31 20.44
CA VAL A 94 18.14 7.09 20.28
C VAL A 94 18.20 6.22 21.53
N LEU A 95 19.36 6.05 22.15
CA LEU A 95 19.50 5.36 23.43
C LEU A 95 18.66 6.00 24.54
N THR A 96 18.66 7.32 24.60
CA THR A 96 17.88 8.08 25.59
C THR A 96 16.39 7.88 25.37
N ASP A 97 15.93 7.90 24.12
CA ASP A 97 14.52 7.67 23.78
C ASP A 97 14.09 6.23 24.03
N LEU A 98 14.97 5.25 23.78
CA LEU A 98 14.75 3.85 24.18
C LEU A 98 14.59 3.72 25.69
N ARG A 99 15.46 4.37 26.49
CA ARG A 99 15.37 4.38 27.96
C ARG A 99 14.08 5.03 28.45
N LYS A 100 13.66 6.14 27.83
CA LYS A 100 12.38 6.83 28.14
C LYS A 100 11.19 5.94 27.86
N ASN A 101 11.15 5.32 26.67
CA ASN A 101 10.04 4.47 26.27
C ASN A 101 9.96 3.22 27.16
N TRP A 102 11.09 2.59 27.44
CA TRP A 102 11.15 1.42 28.30
C TRP A 102 10.78 1.73 29.76
N GLY A 103 11.25 2.85 30.32
CA GLY A 103 10.85 3.31 31.64
C GLY A 103 9.34 3.57 31.76
N LYS A 104 8.70 4.09 30.71
CA LYS A 104 7.24 4.23 30.65
C LYS A 104 6.52 2.88 30.58
N THR A 105 7.10 1.88 29.93
CA THR A 105 6.53 0.52 29.84
C THR A 105 6.64 -0.20 31.19
N GLU A 106 7.82 -0.24 31.83
CA GLU A 106 7.96 -0.85 33.17
C GLU A 106 7.09 -0.13 34.22
N ALA A 107 6.95 1.19 34.15
CA ALA A 107 6.05 1.92 35.02
C ALA A 107 4.57 1.54 34.79
N LYS A 108 4.17 1.23 33.55
CA LYS A 108 2.81 0.75 33.25
C LYS A 108 2.58 -0.68 33.71
N ASP A 109 3.55 -1.58 33.50
CA ASP A 109 3.46 -2.97 33.94
C ASP A 109 3.41 -3.07 35.47
N THR A 110 4.28 -2.32 36.17
CA THR A 110 4.27 -2.25 37.64
C THR A 110 2.96 -1.67 38.17
N ARG A 111 2.41 -0.64 37.50
CA ARG A 111 1.10 -0.06 37.84
C ARG A 111 -0.07 -1.00 37.58
N GLN A 112 0.02 -1.88 36.58
CA GLN A 112 -1.00 -2.90 36.33
C GLN A 112 -0.99 -3.97 37.43
N GLU A 113 0.19 -4.44 37.85
CA GLU A 113 0.32 -5.41 38.95
C GLU A 113 -0.12 -4.85 40.31
N THR A 114 0.08 -3.55 40.58
CA THR A 114 -0.35 -2.91 41.83
C THR A 114 -1.85 -2.56 41.82
N ARG A 115 -2.42 -2.20 40.67
CA ARG A 115 -3.85 -1.90 40.50
C ARG A 115 -4.73 -3.15 40.57
N ASP A 116 -4.22 -4.31 40.18
CA ASP A 116 -4.88 -5.61 40.41
C ASP A 116 -4.99 -5.95 41.91
N LYS A 117 -4.29 -5.20 42.78
CA LYS A 117 -4.26 -5.38 44.24
C LYS A 117 -4.92 -4.25 45.04
N ARG A 118 -5.31 -3.12 44.44
CA ARG A 118 -5.99 -2.00 45.14
C ARG A 118 -7.01 -1.31 44.24
N GLN A 119 -8.28 -1.37 44.64
CA GLN A 119 -9.35 -0.55 44.05
C GLN A 119 -9.28 0.87 44.60
N GLY A 120 -9.17 1.84 43.69
CA GLY A 120 -9.44 3.25 43.94
C GLY A 120 -8.26 4.01 44.51
N ASP A 121 -7.51 4.68 43.64
CA ASP A 121 -7.13 6.07 43.82
C ASP A 121 -6.64 6.64 42.47
N GLU A 122 -7.02 7.89 42.20
CA GLU A 122 -6.58 8.65 41.02
C GLU A 122 -5.12 9.09 41.22
N GLU A 123 -4.22 8.77 40.29
CA GLU A 123 -2.78 8.99 40.47
C GLU A 123 -2.17 10.04 39.52
N LYS A 124 -1.45 10.97 40.13
CA LYS A 124 -0.50 11.92 39.52
C LYS A 124 0.65 11.18 38.81
N GLU A 125 1.03 11.67 37.63
CA GLU A 125 2.24 11.26 36.91
C GLU A 125 3.50 11.52 37.76
N THR A 126 4.01 10.47 38.39
CA THR A 126 5.36 10.47 38.96
C THR A 126 6.35 10.07 37.86
N GLU A 127 7.28 10.97 37.54
CA GLU A 127 8.41 10.70 36.64
C GLU A 127 9.24 9.55 37.22
N THR A 128 9.13 8.38 36.60
CA THR A 128 9.96 7.23 36.97
C THR A 128 11.38 7.54 36.50
N PRO A 129 12.41 7.45 37.38
CA PRO A 129 13.78 7.75 37.00
C PRO A 129 14.21 6.85 35.83
N LEU A 130 14.87 7.45 34.84
CA LEU A 130 15.31 6.75 33.63
C LEU A 130 16.18 5.55 34.00
N PRO A 131 15.88 4.34 33.48
CA PRO A 131 16.69 3.15 33.74
C PRO A 131 18.15 3.44 33.44
N GLU A 132 19.08 3.03 34.31
CA GLU A 132 20.51 3.26 34.06
C GLU A 132 20.98 2.49 32.82
N LEU A 133 21.84 3.12 32.02
CA LEU A 133 22.42 2.52 30.83
C LEU A 133 23.52 1.53 31.25
N THR A 134 23.11 0.29 31.54
CA THR A 134 23.97 -0.80 31.98
C THR A 134 23.86 -2.02 31.05
N ASP A 135 24.79 -2.96 31.15
CA ASP A 135 24.74 -4.20 30.36
C ASP A 135 23.48 -5.02 30.66
N ALA A 136 22.94 -4.93 31.89
CA ALA A 136 21.67 -5.53 32.26
C ALA A 136 20.49 -4.92 31.49
N PHE A 137 20.50 -3.60 31.27
CA PHE A 137 19.49 -2.93 30.44
C PHE A 137 19.61 -3.36 28.97
N ALA A 138 20.85 -3.44 28.44
CA ALA A 138 21.08 -3.91 27.07
C ALA A 138 20.56 -5.35 26.85
N GLY A 139 20.75 -6.23 27.84
CA GLY A 139 20.20 -7.58 27.84
C GLY A 139 18.67 -7.62 27.80
N LYS A 140 18.00 -6.74 28.55
CA LYS A 140 16.53 -6.69 28.61
C LYS A 140 15.86 -6.15 27.34
N ILE A 141 16.48 -5.24 26.60
CA ILE A 141 15.85 -4.60 25.41
C ILE A 141 15.99 -5.43 24.13
N GLY A 142 17.03 -6.25 24.00
CA GLY A 142 17.25 -6.99 22.76
C GLY A 142 18.20 -8.17 22.86
N GLY A 143 18.45 -8.69 24.07
CA GLY A 143 19.35 -9.82 24.28
C GLY A 143 20.83 -9.50 24.03
N PHE A 144 21.20 -8.21 24.05
CA PHE A 144 22.59 -7.78 23.89
C PHE A 144 23.39 -8.08 25.16
N LYS A 145 24.66 -8.48 25.02
CA LYS A 145 25.51 -8.78 26.17
C LYS A 145 26.08 -7.53 26.81
N THR A 146 26.25 -6.46 26.03
CA THR A 146 26.84 -5.21 26.50
C THR A 146 26.16 -3.97 25.93
N VAL A 147 26.30 -2.83 26.62
CA VAL A 147 25.89 -1.51 26.11
C VAL A 147 26.64 -1.16 24.83
N ALA A 148 27.89 -1.61 24.69
CA ALA A 148 28.67 -1.39 23.47
C ALA A 148 28.05 -2.09 22.25
N GLU A 149 27.59 -3.34 22.41
CA GLU A 149 26.87 -4.07 21.36
C GLU A 149 25.55 -3.36 20.99
N LEU A 150 24.79 -2.90 21.98
CA LEU A 150 23.57 -2.14 21.76
C LEU A 150 23.84 -0.83 20.98
N ARG A 151 24.87 -0.07 21.38
CA ARG A 151 25.31 1.15 20.68
C ARG A 151 25.68 0.88 19.22
N ALA A 152 26.48 -0.17 18.99
CA ALA A 152 26.90 -0.55 17.64
C ALA A 152 25.68 -0.90 16.78
N LYS A 153 24.71 -1.65 17.33
CA LYS A 153 23.50 -2.02 16.59
C LYS A 153 22.60 -0.81 16.28
N ILE A 154 22.48 0.13 17.22
CA ILE A 154 21.75 1.39 16.98
C ILE A 154 22.42 2.19 15.86
N ALA A 155 23.75 2.33 15.90
CA ALA A 155 24.48 3.04 14.86
C ALA A 155 24.34 2.38 13.48
N GLU A 156 24.35 1.04 13.43
CA GLU A 156 24.10 0.26 12.22
C GLU A 156 22.67 0.50 11.68
N ASN A 157 21.64 0.39 12.53
CA ASN A 157 20.25 0.63 12.14
C ASN A 157 20.04 2.08 11.66
N LEU A 158 20.66 3.06 12.33
CA LEU A 158 20.62 4.47 11.90
C LEU A 158 21.27 4.66 10.53
N LYS A 159 22.35 3.94 10.25
CA LYS A 159 23.00 3.96 8.94
C LYS A 159 22.07 3.37 7.87
N GLU A 160 21.47 2.21 8.14
CA GLU A 160 20.50 1.56 7.23
C GLU A 160 19.28 2.45 6.96
N GLU A 161 18.73 3.09 8.00
CA GLU A 161 17.61 4.03 7.87
C GLU A 161 18.00 5.22 6.98
N LYS A 162 19.21 5.78 7.16
CA LYS A 162 19.71 6.88 6.31
C LYS A 162 19.89 6.45 4.86
N ILE A 163 20.41 5.24 4.61
CA ILE A 163 20.52 4.67 3.26
C ILE A 163 19.12 4.53 2.64
N ALA A 164 18.18 3.92 3.37
CA ALA A 164 16.81 3.72 2.91
C ALA A 164 16.12 5.06 2.61
N ARG A 165 16.30 6.06 3.48
CA ARG A 165 15.74 7.41 3.29
C ARG A 165 16.32 8.10 2.06
N GLN A 166 17.61 7.95 1.78
CA GLN A 166 18.22 8.48 0.56
C GLN A 166 17.68 7.80 -0.70
N LYS A 167 17.56 6.47 -0.68
CA LYS A 167 16.92 5.70 -1.75
C LYS A 167 15.49 6.20 -2.00
N GLU A 168 14.71 6.37 -0.94
CA GLU A 168 13.33 6.84 -1.03
C GLU A 168 13.23 8.28 -1.57
N LYS A 169 14.11 9.20 -1.12
CA LYS A 169 14.20 10.55 -1.69
C LYS A 169 14.43 10.52 -3.22
N LYS A 170 15.30 9.63 -3.71
CA LYS A 170 15.54 9.46 -5.14
C LYS A 170 14.31 8.89 -5.85
N ARG A 171 13.63 7.89 -5.27
CA ARG A 171 12.38 7.33 -5.81
C ARG A 171 11.30 8.40 -5.92
N VAL A 172 11.10 9.21 -4.90
CA VAL A 172 10.14 10.33 -4.93
C VAL A 172 10.48 11.30 -6.04
N THR A 173 11.76 11.69 -6.17
CA THR A 173 12.23 12.59 -7.23
C THR A 173 11.98 12.00 -8.63
N LEU A 174 12.26 10.70 -8.80
CA LEU A 174 12.01 9.96 -10.03
C LEU A 174 10.53 9.94 -10.40
N ILE A 175 9.68 9.61 -9.44
CA ILE A 175 8.23 9.61 -9.62
C ILE A 175 7.71 10.99 -9.98
N ASP A 176 8.15 12.04 -9.29
CA ASP A 176 7.70 13.40 -9.58
C ASP A 176 8.09 13.85 -11.00
N GLU A 177 9.30 13.53 -11.47
CA GLU A 177 9.74 13.83 -12.84
C GLU A 177 8.97 13.00 -13.89
N LEU A 178 8.68 11.74 -13.61
CA LEU A 178 7.86 10.88 -14.47
C LEU A 178 6.43 11.41 -14.58
N LEU A 179 5.82 11.79 -13.46
CA LEU A 179 4.48 12.38 -13.43
C LEU A 179 4.42 13.68 -14.23
N ALA A 180 5.39 14.57 -14.06
CA ALA A 180 5.44 15.85 -14.76
C ALA A 180 5.55 15.68 -16.29
N LYS A 181 6.21 14.62 -16.76
CA LYS A 181 6.42 14.34 -18.19
C LYS A 181 5.40 13.39 -18.81
N THR A 182 4.46 12.86 -18.02
CA THR A 182 3.47 11.89 -18.47
C THR A 182 2.05 12.37 -18.13
N PRO A 183 1.55 13.45 -18.77
CA PRO A 183 0.19 13.93 -18.51
C PRO A 183 -0.84 13.03 -19.18
N PHE A 184 -1.82 12.56 -18.41
CA PHE A 184 -3.01 11.87 -18.92
C PHE A 184 -4.18 12.06 -17.94
N PRO A 185 -5.44 11.98 -18.42
CA PRO A 185 -6.61 12.07 -17.56
C PRO A 185 -6.73 10.82 -16.69
N VAL A 186 -7.03 11.01 -15.40
CA VAL A 186 -7.34 9.89 -14.49
C VAL A 186 -8.81 9.51 -14.69
N PRO A 187 -9.12 8.23 -14.98
CA PRO A 187 -10.51 7.78 -15.02
C PRO A 187 -11.19 7.92 -13.66
N GLU A 188 -12.38 8.52 -13.62
CA GLU A 188 -13.16 8.74 -12.39
C GLU A 188 -13.34 7.44 -11.58
N MET A 189 -13.58 6.32 -12.26
CA MET A 189 -13.72 5.01 -11.62
C MET A 189 -12.47 4.61 -10.82
N LEU A 190 -11.26 4.88 -11.34
CA LEU A 190 -10.01 4.56 -10.63
C LEU A 190 -9.74 5.55 -9.51
N GLU A 191 -10.08 6.83 -9.71
CA GLU A 191 -9.99 7.84 -8.67
C GLU A 191 -10.87 7.49 -7.46
N GLU A 192 -12.14 7.15 -7.71
CA GLU A 192 -13.07 6.75 -6.66
C GLU A 192 -12.63 5.45 -5.97
N ALA A 193 -12.17 4.45 -6.71
CA ALA A 193 -11.61 3.23 -6.13
C ALA A 193 -10.42 3.51 -5.22
N GLU A 194 -9.53 4.44 -5.62
CA GLU A 194 -8.38 4.83 -4.80
C GLU A 194 -8.81 5.61 -3.55
N LYS A 195 -9.79 6.51 -3.65
CA LYS A 195 -10.37 7.20 -2.48
C LYS A 195 -11.00 6.22 -1.50
N GLU A 196 -11.70 5.20 -1.97
CA GLU A 196 -12.25 4.14 -1.13
C GLU A 196 -11.14 3.36 -0.42
N ARG A 197 -10.08 3.00 -1.16
CA ARG A 197 -8.91 2.32 -0.58
C ARG A 197 -8.25 3.17 0.51
N MET A 198 -8.01 4.45 0.24
CA MET A 198 -7.45 5.40 1.21
C MET A 198 -8.34 5.54 2.45
N MET A 199 -9.67 5.58 2.26
CA MET A 199 -10.63 5.64 3.36
C MET A 199 -10.60 4.37 4.21
N ALA A 200 -10.55 3.19 3.58
CA ALA A 200 -10.44 1.92 4.29
C ALA A 200 -9.15 1.84 5.12
N GLU A 201 -8.01 2.25 4.55
CA GLU A 201 -6.73 2.33 5.26
C GLU A 201 -6.81 3.29 6.45
N PHE A 202 -7.36 4.49 6.23
CA PHE A 202 -7.52 5.50 7.27
C PHE A 202 -8.38 5.02 8.43
N LYS A 203 -9.54 4.42 8.15
CA LYS A 203 -10.40 3.80 9.18
C LYS A 203 -9.70 2.68 9.92
N GLY A 204 -8.96 1.83 9.20
CA GLY A 204 -8.17 0.76 9.80
C GLY A 204 -7.13 1.29 10.79
N ASN A 205 -6.46 2.40 10.45
CA ASN A 205 -5.51 3.05 11.35
C ASN A 205 -6.21 3.66 12.59
N ILE A 206 -7.37 4.29 12.43
CA ILE A 206 -8.18 4.80 13.55
C ILE A 206 -8.58 3.66 14.51
N THR A 207 -9.05 2.54 13.97
CA THR A 207 -9.43 1.37 14.77
C THR A 207 -8.22 0.80 15.53
N ARG A 208 -7.04 0.75 14.91
CA ARG A 208 -5.79 0.34 15.59
C ARG A 208 -5.39 1.27 16.72
N MET A 209 -5.75 2.55 16.65
CA MET A 209 -5.59 3.51 17.74
C MET A 209 -6.62 3.33 18.87
N GLY A 210 -7.54 2.35 18.75
CA GLY A 210 -8.57 2.07 19.75
C GLY A 210 -9.79 2.99 19.67
N VAL A 211 -9.96 3.72 18.57
CA VAL A 211 -11.09 4.64 18.37
C VAL A 211 -12.03 4.07 17.31
N ALA A 212 -13.35 4.19 17.52
CA ALA A 212 -14.32 3.84 16.48
C ALA A 212 -14.31 4.91 15.37
N PRO A 213 -14.28 4.55 14.07
CA PRO A 213 -14.28 5.52 12.98
C PRO A 213 -15.38 6.57 13.07
N ASP A 214 -16.61 6.16 13.41
CA ASP A 214 -17.75 7.07 13.53
C ASP A 214 -17.53 8.11 14.64
N GLU A 215 -17.00 7.69 15.79
CA GLU A 215 -16.65 8.57 16.89
C GLU A 215 -15.54 9.57 16.48
N TYR A 216 -14.56 9.09 15.72
CA TYR A 216 -13.48 9.92 15.21
C TYR A 216 -14.01 11.01 14.27
N PHE A 217 -14.87 10.65 13.31
CA PHE A 217 -15.47 11.62 12.38
C PHE A 217 -16.39 12.62 13.09
N LEU A 218 -17.12 12.20 14.12
CA LEU A 218 -17.92 13.08 14.97
C LEU A 218 -17.05 14.13 15.68
N LYS A 219 -15.92 13.71 16.27
CA LYS A 219 -14.97 14.63 16.92
C LYS A 219 -14.31 15.58 15.93
N LEU A 220 -13.95 15.07 14.75
CA LEU A 220 -13.36 15.83 13.66
C LEU A 220 -14.34 16.83 13.03
N LYS A 221 -15.66 16.62 13.23
CA LYS A 221 -16.75 17.37 12.60
C LYS A 221 -16.62 17.37 11.08
N LYS A 222 -16.19 16.23 10.52
CA LYS A 222 -16.08 16.01 9.08
C LYS A 222 -16.74 14.70 8.71
N THR A 223 -17.38 14.68 7.55
CA THR A 223 -17.92 13.48 6.93
C THR A 223 -16.86 12.79 6.08
N GLU A 224 -17.09 11.50 5.79
CA GLU A 224 -16.24 10.76 4.85
C GLU A 224 -16.22 11.38 3.46
N ALA A 225 -17.35 11.92 3.00
CA ALA A 225 -17.46 12.57 1.70
C ALA A 225 -16.57 13.82 1.60
N GLU A 226 -16.53 14.64 2.66
CA GLU A 226 -15.65 15.81 2.71
C GLU A 226 -14.18 15.41 2.69
N MET A 227 -13.81 14.37 3.45
CA MET A 227 -12.44 13.84 3.44
C MET A 227 -12.03 13.28 2.07
N LYS A 228 -12.92 12.51 1.43
CA LYS A 228 -12.70 11.99 0.07
C LYS A 228 -12.52 13.12 -0.94
N LYS A 229 -13.28 14.21 -0.80
CA LYS A 229 -13.13 15.40 -1.65
C LYS A 229 -11.76 16.05 -1.47
N GLU A 230 -11.29 16.20 -0.23
CA GLU A 230 -9.95 16.73 0.08
C GLU A 230 -8.83 15.84 -0.46
N TRP A 231 -9.07 14.52 -0.57
CA TRP A 231 -8.09 13.57 -1.09
C TRP A 231 -8.06 13.43 -2.61
N THR A 232 -8.93 14.11 -3.35
CA THR A 232 -9.04 14.00 -4.81
C THR A 232 -7.69 14.08 -5.53
N GLU A 233 -6.93 15.15 -5.30
CA GLU A 233 -5.61 15.34 -5.94
C GLU A 233 -4.61 14.24 -5.54
N THR A 234 -4.68 13.78 -4.29
CA THR A 234 -3.79 12.72 -3.78
C THR A 234 -4.13 11.37 -4.40
N ALA A 235 -5.43 11.04 -4.51
CA ALA A 235 -5.92 9.84 -5.17
C ALA A 235 -5.53 9.86 -6.66
N GLN A 236 -5.77 10.97 -7.36
CA GLN A 236 -5.34 11.14 -8.74
C GLN A 236 -3.83 10.99 -8.90
N LYS A 237 -3.02 11.53 -7.97
CA LYS A 237 -1.56 11.34 -8.00
C LYS A 237 -1.21 9.86 -7.84
N LYS A 238 -1.79 9.16 -6.86
CA LYS A 238 -1.54 7.72 -6.62
C LYS A 238 -1.94 6.85 -7.82
N VAL A 239 -3.11 7.10 -8.42
CA VAL A 239 -3.55 6.39 -9.63
C VAL A 239 -2.60 6.65 -10.79
N ARG A 240 -2.17 7.91 -11.01
CA ARG A 240 -1.19 8.22 -12.06
C ARG A 240 0.13 7.49 -11.86
N ILE A 241 0.63 7.44 -10.62
CA ILE A 241 1.85 6.71 -10.28
C ILE A 241 1.69 5.23 -10.64
N GLN A 242 0.60 4.60 -10.18
CA GLN A 242 0.39 3.18 -10.43
C GLN A 242 0.32 2.87 -11.93
N ILE A 243 -0.44 3.65 -12.70
CA ILE A 243 -0.56 3.47 -14.15
C ILE A 243 0.80 3.63 -14.86
N ILE A 244 1.61 4.62 -14.47
CA ILE A 244 2.95 4.81 -15.05
C ILE A 244 3.86 3.62 -14.74
N LEU A 245 3.85 3.14 -13.49
CA LEU A 245 4.65 1.99 -13.08
C LEU A 245 4.20 0.72 -13.82
N ASP A 246 2.90 0.47 -13.94
CA ASP A 246 2.34 -0.66 -14.67
C ASP A 246 2.71 -0.63 -16.15
N GLU A 247 2.66 0.54 -16.79
CA GLU A 247 3.01 0.68 -18.20
C GLU A 247 4.53 0.47 -18.42
N ILE A 248 5.39 0.96 -17.51
CA ILE A 248 6.82 0.67 -17.55
C ILE A 248 7.07 -0.83 -17.31
N GLY A 249 6.41 -1.42 -16.32
CA GLY A 249 6.52 -2.84 -15.97
C GLY A 249 6.10 -3.74 -17.12
N GLY A 250 4.99 -3.43 -17.79
CA GLY A 250 4.54 -4.16 -18.98
C GLY A 250 5.50 -4.01 -20.16
N LYS A 251 5.99 -2.78 -20.42
CA LYS A 251 6.93 -2.51 -21.53
C LYS A 251 8.28 -3.21 -21.36
N GLU A 252 8.76 -3.34 -20.14
CA GLU A 252 10.04 -3.98 -19.81
C GLU A 252 9.88 -5.44 -19.35
N ASN A 253 8.65 -5.98 -19.36
CA ASN A 253 8.30 -7.33 -18.93
C ASN A 253 8.77 -7.68 -17.50
N LEU A 254 8.53 -6.76 -16.56
CA LEU A 254 8.97 -6.86 -15.17
C LEU A 254 7.90 -7.54 -14.31
N VAL A 255 7.83 -8.87 -14.41
CA VAL A 255 6.85 -9.69 -13.68
C VAL A 255 7.50 -10.33 -12.44
N PRO A 256 6.86 -10.27 -11.25
CA PRO A 256 7.34 -10.96 -10.07
C PRO A 256 7.29 -12.49 -10.25
N GLU A 257 8.20 -13.21 -9.59
CA GLU A 257 8.17 -14.66 -9.67
C GLU A 257 7.00 -15.20 -8.84
N GLU A 258 6.25 -16.16 -9.38
CA GLU A 258 5.10 -16.77 -8.70
C GLU A 258 5.48 -17.33 -7.32
N LYS A 259 6.69 -17.89 -7.19
CA LYS A 259 7.21 -18.41 -5.91
C LYS A 259 7.42 -17.31 -4.88
N GLU A 260 7.85 -16.12 -5.31
CA GLU A 260 8.05 -14.95 -4.46
C GLU A 260 6.69 -14.40 -3.98
N VAL A 261 5.74 -14.26 -4.91
CA VAL A 261 4.36 -13.83 -4.62
C VAL A 261 3.71 -14.76 -3.60
N GLN A 262 3.83 -16.07 -3.79
CA GLN A 262 3.25 -17.05 -2.88
C GLN A 262 3.88 -16.98 -1.49
N ALA A 263 5.21 -16.92 -1.39
CA ALA A 263 5.89 -16.88 -0.11
C ALA A 263 5.53 -15.64 0.72
N GLU A 264 5.42 -14.47 0.07
CA GLU A 264 5.05 -13.23 0.76
C GLU A 264 3.56 -13.22 1.13
N ALA A 265 2.68 -13.70 0.24
CA ALA A 265 1.26 -13.82 0.54
C ALA A 265 1.02 -14.73 1.76
N GLU A 266 1.71 -15.87 1.85
CA GLU A 266 1.64 -16.75 3.02
C GLU A 266 2.15 -16.07 4.30
N ARG A 267 3.15 -15.19 4.20
CA ARG A 267 3.62 -14.39 5.35
C ARG A 267 2.53 -13.46 5.85
N ILE A 268 1.82 -12.78 4.94
CA ILE A 268 0.68 -11.93 5.29
C ILE A 268 -0.42 -12.76 5.96
N MET A 269 -0.75 -13.93 5.41
CA MET A 269 -1.78 -14.82 5.97
C MET A 269 -1.44 -15.28 7.40
N LYS A 270 -0.15 -15.52 7.70
CA LYS A 270 0.32 -15.86 9.06
C LYS A 270 0.22 -14.68 10.03
N ALA A 271 0.53 -13.47 9.56
CA ALA A 271 0.46 -12.27 10.38
C ALA A 271 -0.99 -11.82 10.64
N PHE A 272 -1.92 -12.12 9.73
CA PHE A 272 -3.32 -11.74 9.81
C PHE A 272 -4.26 -12.93 9.60
N PRO A 273 -4.51 -13.74 10.64
CA PRO A 273 -5.47 -14.84 10.58
C PRO A 273 -6.85 -14.34 10.15
N GLY A 274 -7.41 -14.91 9.08
CA GLY A 274 -8.71 -14.50 8.50
C GLY A 274 -8.61 -13.57 7.28
N ALA A 275 -7.40 -13.20 6.85
CA ALA A 275 -7.21 -12.59 5.55
C ALA A 275 -7.63 -13.53 4.41
N ASP A 276 -7.96 -12.97 3.25
CA ASP A 276 -8.27 -13.73 2.04
C ASP A 276 -7.01 -13.89 1.19
N LEU A 277 -6.68 -15.14 0.84
CA LEU A 277 -5.44 -15.46 0.14
C LEU A 277 -5.38 -14.82 -1.26
N ALA A 278 -6.49 -14.79 -1.99
CA ALA A 278 -6.52 -14.21 -3.33
C ALA A 278 -6.23 -12.70 -3.27
N ARG A 279 -6.85 -11.98 -2.33
CA ARG A 279 -6.56 -10.56 -2.08
C ARG A 279 -5.13 -10.33 -1.59
N ALA A 280 -4.61 -11.17 -0.69
CA ALA A 280 -3.24 -11.07 -0.22
C ALA A 280 -2.23 -11.24 -1.37
N ARG A 281 -2.45 -12.22 -2.25
CA ARG A 281 -1.63 -12.44 -3.44
C ARG A 281 -1.66 -11.25 -4.39
N ALA A 282 -2.84 -10.74 -4.73
CA ALA A 282 -2.97 -9.58 -5.63
C ALA A 282 -2.26 -8.33 -5.06
N TYR A 283 -2.38 -8.11 -3.75
CA TYR A 283 -1.68 -7.02 -3.07
C TYR A 283 -0.15 -7.17 -3.14
N VAL A 284 0.36 -8.36 -2.85
CA VAL A 284 1.79 -8.69 -2.93
C VAL A 284 2.31 -8.54 -4.35
N GLU A 285 1.59 -9.05 -5.34
CA GLU A 285 1.97 -8.95 -6.74
C GLU A 285 2.13 -7.49 -7.18
N GLY A 286 1.21 -6.61 -6.78
CA GLY A 286 1.33 -5.17 -7.03
C GLY A 286 2.57 -4.55 -6.37
N ILE A 287 2.86 -4.89 -5.11
CA ILE A 287 4.06 -4.40 -4.41
C ILE A 287 5.33 -4.85 -5.12
N LEU A 288 5.45 -6.15 -5.41
CA LEU A 288 6.65 -6.72 -6.01
C LEU A 288 6.85 -6.21 -7.44
N SER A 289 5.76 -6.03 -8.20
CA SER A 289 5.83 -5.43 -9.54
C SER A 289 6.37 -4.00 -9.47
N ASN A 290 5.85 -3.19 -8.54
CA ASN A 290 6.33 -1.83 -8.32
C ASN A 290 7.82 -1.82 -7.91
N GLU A 291 8.23 -2.72 -7.01
CA GLU A 291 9.63 -2.82 -6.58
C GLU A 291 10.54 -3.25 -7.72
N LYS A 292 10.11 -4.17 -8.60
CA LYS A 292 10.87 -4.56 -9.79
C LYS A 292 11.05 -3.39 -10.76
N VAL A 293 10.01 -2.56 -10.95
CA VAL A 293 10.12 -1.34 -11.76
C VAL A 293 11.13 -0.37 -11.14
N PHE A 294 11.08 -0.13 -9.83
CA PHE A 294 12.06 0.73 -9.17
C PHE A 294 13.48 0.17 -9.27
N ALA A 295 13.68 -1.12 -8.99
CA ALA A 295 14.99 -1.76 -9.11
C ALA A 295 15.55 -1.66 -10.54
N PHE A 296 14.70 -1.83 -11.55
CA PHE A 296 15.06 -1.65 -12.94
C PHE A 296 15.50 -0.21 -13.26
N LEU A 297 14.74 0.79 -12.80
CA LEU A 297 15.04 2.21 -13.01
C LEU A 297 16.33 2.62 -12.26
N GLU A 298 16.49 2.15 -11.02
CA GLU A 298 17.70 2.34 -10.22
C GLU A 298 18.95 1.75 -10.91
N GLY A 299 18.79 0.59 -11.55
CA GLY A 299 19.85 -0.06 -12.33
C GLY A 299 20.34 0.74 -13.55
N GLN A 300 19.57 1.73 -14.03
CA GLN A 300 19.97 2.54 -15.19
C GLN A 300 21.16 3.48 -14.90
N GLY A 301 21.46 3.75 -13.63
CA GLY A 301 22.57 4.62 -13.20
C GLY A 301 23.96 3.98 -13.24
N GLY A 302 24.05 2.68 -13.57
CA GLY A 302 25.28 1.89 -13.45
C GLY A 302 25.51 1.43 -12.01
N ASN A 303 25.94 0.16 -11.83
CA ASN A 303 26.19 -0.47 -10.52
C ASN A 303 27.04 0.43 -9.61
N LYS A 304 26.41 1.19 -8.72
CA LYS A 304 27.05 1.65 -7.49
C LYS A 304 26.77 0.57 -6.46
N THR A 305 27.72 -0.34 -6.31
CA THR A 305 27.85 -1.16 -5.11
C THR A 305 27.98 -0.21 -3.92
N TYR A 306 26.93 -0.17 -3.08
CA TYR A 306 26.95 0.51 -1.78
C TYR A 306 27.85 -0.22 -0.79
#